data_AF-A0A5B7BXB6-F1
#
_entry.id   AF-A0A5B7BXB6-F1
#
_cell.length_a   1.000
_cell.length_b   1.000
_cell.length_c   1.000
_cell.angle_alpha   90.00
_cell.angle_beta   90.00
_cell.angle_gamma   90.00
#
_symmetry.space_group_name_H-M   'P 1'
#
loop_
_entity.id
_entity.type
_entity.pdbx_description
1 polymer ?
#
loop_
_entity_poly.entity_id
_entity_poly.type
_entity_poly.pdbx_seq_one_letter_code
_entity_poly.pdbx_strand_id
1 'polypeptide(L)'
;MAEDEVLIEVEAVQAVYGDDCLVLDKYPPHLHVHIKPRTADVSSQQFVEAVLGIKAGPQYPREPPHIDIIESKGLDEQRQKHLINGICDKACELSSCLMLVALCEEAVERLSSMNHPDGNCPLCLYPLLGEDASNNLLPFMKLMSCFHCFHCECIIRWWNWLQTQKEADPTNSSGATMHPSKDMGNQQGMRGTIEESMGNCPVCRKVFHAKDIEHVLDLVGIHSQLSFSGTEVDDDDEKLLQSDSESIRRQKFEAILKLQEENSALIEPKKNEVLLPGMFLPRSTPTTVSDKDTTTVQEHRDPTVNPETNSSGSSNRPSTSEHRNSGMRKHRVRNSRKQVKQWIKKDNGTAN
;
A
#
# COMPACT_ATOMS: atom_id res chain seq x y z
N MET A 1 28.23 -4.56 -34.12
CA MET A 1 27.56 -5.81 -33.73
C MET A 1 26.42 -6.01 -34.72
N ALA A 2 26.17 -7.24 -35.15
CA ALA A 2 25.12 -7.50 -36.14
C ALA A 2 23.73 -7.43 -35.46
N GLU A 3 22.72 -6.96 -36.18
CA GLU A 3 21.32 -6.92 -35.69
C GLU A 3 20.85 -8.31 -35.21
N ASP A 4 21.23 -9.37 -35.93
CA ASP A 4 20.92 -10.75 -35.57
C ASP A 4 21.44 -11.15 -34.19
N GLU A 5 22.62 -10.67 -33.78
CA GLU A 5 23.20 -10.97 -32.45
C GLU A 5 22.38 -10.31 -31.33
N VAL A 6 21.86 -9.11 -31.57
CA VAL A 6 20.99 -8.39 -30.63
C VAL A 6 19.62 -9.07 -30.54
N LEU A 7 19.08 -9.57 -31.65
CA LEU A 7 17.82 -10.33 -31.65
C LEU A 7 17.96 -11.64 -30.85
N ILE A 8 19.08 -12.35 -31.01
CA ILE A 8 19.38 -13.56 -30.23
C ILE A 8 19.45 -13.24 -28.72
N GLU A 9 20.03 -12.10 -28.35
CA GLU A 9 20.05 -11.68 -26.94
C GLU A 9 18.65 -11.38 -26.39
N VAL A 10 17.80 -10.69 -27.16
CA VAL A 10 16.40 -10.43 -26.76
C VAL A 10 15.65 -11.76 -26.56
N GLU A 11 15.85 -12.72 -27.45
CA GLU A 11 15.28 -14.08 -27.30
C GLU A 11 15.81 -14.77 -26.05
N ALA A 12 17.09 -14.59 -25.69
CA ALA A 12 17.66 -15.14 -24.47
C ALA A 12 17.01 -14.54 -23.22
N VAL A 13 16.78 -13.22 -23.16
CA VAL A 13 16.05 -12.58 -22.04
C VAL A 13 14.64 -13.15 -21.95
N GLN A 14 13.93 -13.23 -23.08
CA GLN A 14 12.56 -13.75 -23.10
C GLN A 14 12.50 -15.23 -22.68
N ALA A 15 13.51 -16.04 -23.02
CA ALA A 15 13.59 -17.43 -22.60
C ALA A 15 13.86 -17.60 -21.10
N VAL A 16 14.68 -16.73 -20.50
CA VAL A 16 15.02 -16.78 -19.07
C VAL A 16 13.84 -16.32 -18.21
N TYR A 17 13.20 -15.21 -18.59
CA TYR A 17 12.18 -14.56 -17.77
C TYR A 17 10.75 -14.95 -18.17
N GLY A 18 10.54 -15.56 -19.34
CA GLY A 18 9.23 -16.05 -19.77
C GLY A 18 8.15 -14.97 -19.74
N ASP A 19 7.07 -15.24 -19.00
CA ASP A 19 5.93 -14.33 -18.85
C ASP A 19 6.29 -13.04 -18.08
N ASP A 20 7.38 -13.05 -17.31
CA ASP A 20 7.88 -11.86 -16.62
C ASP A 20 8.62 -10.90 -17.57
N CYS A 21 8.82 -11.24 -18.85
CA CYS A 21 9.44 -10.36 -19.85
C CYS A 21 8.45 -9.93 -20.95
N LEU A 22 8.21 -8.62 -21.04
CA LEU A 22 7.47 -7.99 -22.11
C LEU A 22 8.42 -7.30 -23.09
N VAL A 23 8.53 -7.85 -24.30
CA VAL A 23 9.27 -7.24 -25.41
C VAL A 23 8.36 -6.22 -26.12
N LEU A 24 8.70 -4.93 -26.02
CA LEU A 24 8.00 -3.87 -26.73
C LEU A 24 8.52 -3.69 -28.14
N ASP A 25 9.85 -3.65 -28.29
CA ASP A 25 10.55 -3.56 -29.57
C ASP A 25 11.75 -4.51 -29.54
N LYS A 26 11.98 -5.22 -30.67
CA LYS A 26 13.11 -6.15 -30.79
C LYS A 26 14.40 -5.46 -31.24
N TYR A 27 14.29 -4.40 -32.04
CA TYR A 27 15.45 -3.63 -32.51
C TYR A 27 15.08 -2.17 -32.84
N PRO A 28 15.74 -1.17 -32.22
CA PRO A 28 16.56 -1.30 -31.02
C PRO A 28 15.76 -1.93 -29.84
N PRO A 29 16.38 -2.78 -29.01
CA PRO A 29 15.67 -3.48 -27.94
C PRO A 29 14.95 -2.56 -26.96
N HIS A 30 13.69 -2.86 -26.67
CA HIS A 30 12.92 -2.21 -25.63
C HIS A 30 12.12 -3.26 -24.87
N LEU A 31 12.43 -3.42 -23.59
CA LEU A 31 11.97 -4.52 -22.75
C LEU A 31 11.43 -3.97 -21.43
N HIS A 32 10.35 -4.55 -20.94
CA HIS A 32 9.96 -4.45 -19.54
C HIS A 32 10.15 -5.83 -18.90
N VAL A 33 10.88 -5.91 -17.79
CA VAL A 33 11.16 -7.17 -17.11
C VAL A 33 10.71 -7.08 -15.65
N HIS A 34 9.78 -7.93 -15.25
CA HIS A 34 9.35 -8.08 -13.86
C HIS A 34 10.42 -8.86 -13.10
N ILE A 35 11.16 -8.16 -12.25
CA ILE A 35 12.21 -8.71 -11.41
C ILE A 35 11.69 -8.98 -10.00
N LYS A 36 12.04 -10.16 -9.48
CA LYS A 36 11.69 -10.64 -8.14
C LYS A 36 12.97 -11.09 -7.43
N PRO A 37 13.08 -10.89 -6.11
CA PRO A 37 14.21 -11.38 -5.35
C PRO A 37 14.25 -12.91 -5.35
N ARG A 38 15.46 -13.48 -5.26
CA ARG A 38 15.70 -14.93 -5.21
C ARG A 38 15.25 -15.49 -3.87
N THR A 39 13.99 -15.87 -3.81
CA THR A 39 13.31 -16.39 -2.60
C THR A 39 12.91 -17.85 -2.73
N ALA A 40 13.46 -18.57 -3.72
CA ALA A 40 13.05 -19.93 -4.09
C ALA A 40 11.53 -20.07 -4.27
N ASP A 41 10.92 -19.06 -4.91
CA ASP A 41 9.47 -18.93 -5.17
C ASP A 41 8.58 -18.89 -3.92
N VAL A 42 9.16 -18.64 -2.74
CA VAL A 42 8.43 -18.49 -1.49
C VAL A 42 7.84 -17.08 -1.41
N SER A 43 6.60 -16.92 -1.87
CA SER A 43 5.91 -15.61 -1.93
C SER A 43 5.84 -14.87 -0.58
N SER A 44 5.75 -15.60 0.54
CA SER A 44 5.75 -15.01 1.89
C SER A 44 7.05 -14.30 2.26
N GLN A 45 8.16 -14.69 1.63
CA GLN A 45 9.48 -14.10 1.82
C GLN A 45 9.81 -13.04 0.76
N GLN A 46 8.92 -12.78 -0.22
CA GLN A 46 9.13 -11.78 -1.25
C GLN A 46 8.59 -10.42 -0.79
N PHE A 47 9.45 -9.58 -0.22
CA PHE A 47 9.10 -8.26 0.32
C PHE A 47 9.12 -7.15 -0.73
N VAL A 48 9.93 -7.33 -1.77
CA VAL A 48 10.13 -6.33 -2.83
C VAL A 48 9.87 -6.92 -4.21
N GLU A 49 9.49 -6.06 -5.15
CA GLU A 49 9.47 -6.36 -6.59
C GLU A 49 9.56 -5.08 -7.41
N ALA A 50 10.03 -5.19 -8.64
CA ALA A 50 10.05 -4.07 -9.57
C ALA A 50 9.84 -4.53 -11.01
N VAL A 51 9.32 -3.64 -11.85
CA VAL A 51 9.32 -3.79 -13.30
C VAL A 51 10.40 -2.86 -13.86
N LEU A 52 11.46 -3.45 -14.37
CA LEU A 52 12.60 -2.76 -14.95
C LEU A 52 12.30 -2.43 -16.41
N GLY A 53 12.39 -1.15 -16.78
CA GLY A 53 12.41 -0.72 -18.18
C GLY A 53 13.85 -0.69 -18.69
N ILE A 54 14.09 -1.35 -19.82
CA ILE A 54 15.38 -1.37 -20.51
C ILE A 54 15.14 -0.90 -21.93
N LYS A 55 15.67 0.28 -22.27
CA LYS A 55 15.47 0.90 -23.58
C LYS A 55 16.80 1.20 -24.25
N ALA A 56 17.15 0.36 -25.22
CA ALA A 56 18.35 0.52 -26.03
C ALA A 56 18.16 1.54 -27.16
N GLY A 57 19.23 2.23 -27.50
CA GLY A 57 19.30 3.08 -28.71
C GLY A 57 19.87 2.33 -29.91
N PRO A 58 19.85 2.92 -31.12
CA PRO A 58 20.43 2.32 -32.33
C PRO A 58 21.93 2.02 -32.24
N GLN A 59 22.64 2.62 -31.28
CA GLN A 59 24.08 2.42 -31.06
C GLN A 59 24.39 1.27 -30.08
N TYR A 60 23.37 0.58 -29.58
CA TYR A 60 23.55 -0.57 -28.71
C TYR A 60 24.37 -1.68 -29.41
N PRO A 61 25.30 -2.35 -28.71
CA PRO A 61 25.65 -2.20 -27.29
C PRO A 61 26.80 -1.23 -26.98
N ARG A 62 27.29 -0.46 -27.97
CA ARG A 62 28.35 0.54 -27.70
C ARG A 62 27.85 1.61 -26.74
N GLU A 63 26.64 2.09 -27.00
CA GLU A 63 25.90 2.93 -26.07
C GLU A 63 25.05 2.03 -25.15
N PRO A 64 25.23 2.12 -23.82
CA PRO A 64 24.39 1.40 -22.86
C PRO A 64 22.90 1.76 -23.01
N PRO A 65 21.98 0.84 -22.70
CA PRO A 65 20.56 1.14 -22.70
C PRO A 65 20.21 2.11 -21.56
N HIS A 66 19.14 2.89 -21.76
CA HIS A 66 18.52 3.63 -20.68
C HIS A 66 17.77 2.66 -19.75
N ILE A 67 17.96 2.85 -18.45
CA ILE A 67 17.38 2.01 -17.40
C ILE A 67 16.48 2.86 -16.51
N ASP A 68 15.26 2.39 -16.30
CA ASP A 68 14.28 3.00 -15.41
C ASP A 68 13.44 1.96 -14.65
N ILE A 69 12.76 2.40 -13.58
CA ILE A 69 11.81 1.58 -12.84
C ILE A 69 10.41 2.07 -13.19
N ILE A 70 9.61 1.19 -13.80
CA ILE A 70 8.26 1.52 -14.26
C ILE A 70 7.27 1.40 -13.10
N GLU A 71 7.39 0.31 -12.34
CA GLU A 71 6.61 0.04 -11.14
C GLU A 71 7.50 -0.62 -10.10
N SER A 72 7.26 -0.35 -8.83
CA SER A 72 7.92 -1.05 -7.73
C SER A 72 6.99 -1.22 -6.52
N LYS A 73 7.26 -2.25 -5.73
CA LYS A 73 6.63 -2.47 -4.42
C LYS A 73 7.70 -2.79 -3.39
N GLY A 74 7.53 -2.26 -2.19
CA GLY A 74 8.44 -2.48 -1.06
C GLY A 74 9.77 -1.72 -1.15
N LEU A 75 10.00 -0.93 -2.20
CA LEU A 75 11.20 -0.11 -2.38
C LEU A 75 10.87 1.38 -2.21
N ASP A 76 11.58 2.05 -1.30
CA ASP A 76 11.57 3.51 -1.20
C ASP A 76 12.42 4.17 -2.30
N GLU A 77 12.34 5.49 -2.42
CA GLU A 77 13.06 6.26 -3.43
C GLU A 77 14.58 6.11 -3.38
N GLN A 78 15.16 5.97 -2.19
CA GLN A 78 16.61 5.82 -2.03
C GLN A 78 17.06 4.45 -2.52
N ARG A 79 16.34 3.37 -2.18
CA ARG A 79 16.62 2.02 -2.68
C ARG A 79 16.34 1.89 -4.18
N GLN A 80 15.32 2.56 -4.71
CA GLN A 80 15.09 2.64 -6.15
C GLN A 80 16.27 3.29 -6.88
N LYS A 81 16.78 4.43 -6.37
CA LYS A 81 17.98 5.08 -6.91
C LYS A 81 19.21 4.17 -6.81
N HIS A 82 19.39 3.49 -5.69
CA HIS A 82 20.49 2.56 -5.50
C HIS A 82 20.44 1.40 -6.52
N LEU A 83 19.25 0.84 -6.76
CA LEU A 83 19.04 -0.20 -7.76
C LEU A 83 19.41 0.30 -9.17
N ILE A 84 18.84 1.43 -9.60
CA ILE A 84 19.09 2.00 -10.94
C ILE A 84 20.57 2.31 -11.12
N ASN A 85 21.21 2.98 -10.15
CA ASN A 85 22.63 3.33 -10.24
C ASN A 85 23.49 2.07 -10.38
N GLY A 86 23.23 1.03 -9.58
CA GLY A 86 23.96 -0.22 -9.67
C GLY A 86 23.85 -0.91 -11.03
N ILE A 87 22.66 -0.90 -11.64
CA ILE A 87 22.45 -1.47 -12.98
C ILE A 87 23.12 -0.60 -14.04
N CYS A 88 23.05 0.74 -13.92
CA CYS A 88 23.71 1.67 -14.83
C CYS A 88 25.24 1.54 -14.78
N ASP A 89 25.81 1.39 -13.58
CA ASP A 89 27.24 1.14 -13.38
C ASP A 89 27.63 -0.16 -14.11
N LYS A 90 26.83 -1.22 -13.94
CA LYS A 90 27.03 -2.50 -14.64
C LYS A 90 26.95 -2.36 -16.16
N ALA A 91 26.01 -1.56 -16.66
CA ALA A 91 25.87 -1.29 -18.09
C ALA A 91 27.07 -0.53 -18.66
N CYS A 92 27.68 0.35 -17.86
CA CYS A 92 28.90 1.07 -18.24
C CYS A 92 30.11 0.13 -18.27
N GLU A 93 30.25 -0.79 -17.30
CA GLU A 93 31.30 -1.82 -17.29
C GLU A 93 31.24 -2.74 -18.51
N LEU A 94 30.03 -3.07 -18.96
CA LEU A 94 29.78 -3.98 -20.08
C LEU A 94 29.66 -3.26 -21.43
N SER A 95 29.96 -1.96 -21.50
CA SER A 95 29.87 -1.19 -22.76
C SER A 95 30.61 -1.90 -23.89
N SER A 96 29.97 -1.94 -25.07
CA SER A 96 30.40 -2.66 -26.26
C SER A 96 30.20 -4.18 -26.26
N CYS A 97 29.60 -4.75 -25.20
CA CYS A 97 29.17 -6.15 -25.13
C CYS A 97 27.63 -6.25 -25.03
N LEU A 98 27.05 -7.33 -25.56
CA LEU A 98 25.67 -7.72 -25.25
C LEU A 98 25.53 -7.85 -23.73
N MET A 99 24.54 -7.18 -23.14
CA MET A 99 24.41 -7.01 -21.69
C MET A 99 22.99 -7.15 -21.14
N LEU A 100 21.94 -7.27 -21.97
CA LEU A 100 20.54 -7.27 -21.50
C LEU A 100 20.28 -8.34 -20.42
N VAL A 101 20.75 -9.58 -20.63
CA VAL A 101 20.61 -10.66 -19.63
C VAL A 101 21.39 -10.32 -18.37
N ALA A 102 22.62 -9.85 -18.51
CA ALA A 102 23.48 -9.50 -17.38
C ALA A 102 22.90 -8.36 -16.53
N LEU A 103 22.27 -7.36 -17.15
CA LEU A 103 21.59 -6.27 -16.45
C LEU A 103 20.37 -6.78 -15.66
N CYS A 104 19.61 -7.73 -16.23
CA CYS A 104 18.50 -8.35 -15.51
C CYS A 104 19.00 -9.14 -14.29
N GLU A 105 20.07 -9.91 -14.44
CA GLU A 105 20.67 -10.66 -13.33
C GLU A 105 21.22 -9.74 -12.22
N GLU A 106 21.91 -8.66 -12.60
CA GLU A 106 22.39 -7.65 -11.65
C GLU A 106 21.22 -7.02 -10.89
N ALA A 107 20.12 -6.73 -11.58
CA ALA A 107 18.92 -6.19 -10.97
C ALA A 107 18.31 -7.18 -9.96
N VAL A 108 18.22 -8.46 -10.31
CA VAL A 108 17.72 -9.52 -9.43
C VAL A 108 18.62 -9.69 -8.20
N GLU A 109 19.94 -9.67 -8.36
CA GLU A 109 20.90 -9.80 -7.26
C GLU A 109 20.77 -8.63 -6.26
N ARG A 110 20.75 -7.40 -6.75
CA ARG A 110 20.55 -6.21 -5.90
C ARG A 110 19.18 -6.17 -5.25
N LEU A 111 18.14 -6.56 -5.98
CA LEU A 111 16.80 -6.64 -5.42
C LEU A 111 16.72 -7.69 -4.31
N SER A 112 17.46 -8.80 -4.46
CA SER A 112 17.56 -9.86 -3.45
C SER A 112 18.25 -9.39 -2.17
N SER A 113 19.30 -8.57 -2.27
CA SER A 113 19.97 -8.03 -1.08
C SER A 113 19.11 -7.01 -0.32
N MET A 114 18.21 -6.32 -1.01
CA MET A 114 17.25 -5.38 -0.43
C MET A 114 15.90 -6.02 -0.09
N ASN A 115 15.81 -7.36 -0.09
CA ASN A 115 14.56 -8.10 0.15
C ASN A 115 14.20 -8.17 1.65
N HIS A 116 13.94 -7.00 2.22
CA HIS A 116 13.45 -6.83 3.57
C HIS A 116 12.46 -5.66 3.58
N PRO A 117 11.51 -5.64 4.52
CA PRO A 117 10.67 -4.48 4.72
C PRO A 117 11.52 -3.28 5.14
N ASP A 118 10.95 -2.11 4.93
CA ASP A 118 11.57 -0.85 5.29
C ASP A 118 10.60 0.01 6.09
N GLY A 119 11.19 0.93 6.85
CA GLY A 119 10.48 1.82 7.75
C GLY A 119 9.91 1.12 8.98
N ASN A 120 8.91 1.79 9.56
CA ASN A 120 8.32 1.41 10.84
C ASN A 120 7.06 0.57 10.64
N CYS A 121 6.82 -0.35 11.56
CA CYS A 121 5.60 -1.13 11.59
C CYS A 121 4.39 -0.18 11.76
N PRO A 122 3.36 -0.25 10.92
CA PRO A 122 2.20 0.64 11.02
C PRO A 122 1.37 0.47 12.29
N LEU A 123 1.57 -0.61 13.06
CA LEU A 123 0.80 -0.91 14.27
C LEU A 123 1.48 -0.40 15.54
N CYS A 124 2.79 -0.62 15.71
CA CYS A 124 3.54 -0.18 16.89
C CYS A 124 4.44 1.04 16.64
N LEU A 125 4.64 1.43 15.38
CA LEU A 125 5.50 2.53 14.94
C LEU A 125 7.00 2.35 15.21
N TYR A 126 7.45 1.16 15.62
CA TYR A 126 8.86 0.81 15.72
C TYR A 126 9.43 0.24 14.40
N PRO A 127 10.76 0.36 14.16
CA PRO A 127 11.39 -0.19 12.95
C PRO A 127 11.05 -1.66 12.71
N LEU A 128 10.71 -2.01 11.47
CA LEU A 128 10.46 -3.40 11.08
C LEU A 128 11.73 -4.24 11.11
N LEU A 129 12.86 -3.63 10.77
CA LEU A 129 14.19 -4.22 10.86
C LEU A 129 14.98 -3.47 11.95
N GLY A 130 15.35 -4.17 13.02
CA GLY A 130 16.25 -3.64 14.05
C GLY A 130 17.72 -3.83 13.66
N GLU A 131 18.61 -3.00 14.21
CA GLU A 131 20.06 -3.08 13.94
C GLU A 131 20.69 -4.41 14.41
N ASP A 132 20.05 -5.13 15.35
CA ASP A 132 20.59 -6.32 16.02
C ASP A 132 19.95 -7.65 15.57
N ALA A 133 19.53 -7.76 14.30
CA ALA A 133 18.88 -8.96 13.74
C ALA A 133 19.84 -10.18 13.65
N SER A 134 20.19 -10.73 14.80
CA SER A 134 21.05 -11.90 15.02
C SER A 134 20.26 -13.18 15.29
N ASN A 135 18.93 -13.08 15.44
CA ASN A 135 18.05 -14.22 15.64
C ASN A 135 17.45 -14.66 14.30
N ASN A 136 17.57 -15.96 14.02
CA ASN A 136 17.21 -16.65 12.76
C ASN A 136 15.71 -16.63 12.38
N LEU A 137 14.90 -15.76 12.98
CA LEU A 137 13.48 -15.60 12.70
C LEU A 137 13.25 -14.17 12.23
N LEU A 138 12.66 -13.99 11.04
CA LEU A 138 12.27 -12.67 10.57
C LEU A 138 11.16 -12.17 11.52
N PRO A 139 11.38 -11.08 12.29
CA PRO A 139 10.41 -10.57 13.25
C PRO A 139 9.21 -9.89 12.55
N PHE A 140 9.15 -9.97 11.22
CA PHE A 140 8.21 -9.29 10.37
C PHE A 140 7.63 -10.20 9.31
N MET A 141 6.45 -9.81 8.81
CA MET A 141 5.76 -10.46 7.71
C MET A 141 5.16 -9.43 6.77
N LYS A 142 4.72 -9.90 5.61
CA LYS A 142 4.03 -9.12 4.59
C LYS A 142 2.62 -9.69 4.40
N LEU A 143 1.61 -8.84 4.22
CA LEU A 143 0.33 -9.30 3.68
C LEU A 143 0.47 -9.58 2.18
N MET A 144 0.23 -10.81 1.76
CA MET A 144 0.39 -11.24 0.35
C MET A 144 -0.51 -10.44 -0.58
N SER A 145 -1.71 -10.09 -0.11
CA SER A 145 -2.65 -9.26 -0.87
C SER A 145 -2.14 -7.85 -1.19
N CYS A 146 -1.35 -7.18 -0.34
CA CYS A 146 -1.05 -5.74 -0.49
C CYS A 146 0.40 -5.31 -0.24
N PHE A 147 1.33 -6.22 0.03
CA PHE A 147 2.74 -5.93 0.30
C PHE A 147 3.05 -5.06 1.54
N HIS A 148 2.04 -4.62 2.30
CA HIS A 148 2.27 -3.98 3.60
C HIS A 148 2.86 -4.96 4.60
N CYS A 149 3.86 -4.48 5.32
CA CYS A 149 4.64 -5.26 6.26
C CYS A 149 4.37 -4.86 7.70
N PHE A 150 4.47 -5.83 8.61
CA PHE A 150 4.19 -5.69 10.04
C PHE A 150 5.15 -6.56 10.82
N HIS A 151 5.41 -6.24 12.09
CA HIS A 151 5.95 -7.27 12.98
C HIS A 151 4.95 -8.41 13.09
N CYS A 152 5.46 -9.65 13.11
CA CYS A 152 4.65 -10.86 13.23
C CYS A 152 3.74 -10.79 14.46
N GLU A 153 4.29 -10.36 15.60
CA GLU A 153 3.53 -10.21 16.85
C GLU A 153 2.42 -9.16 16.73
N CYS A 154 2.71 -7.99 16.14
CA CYS A 154 1.74 -6.91 16.04
C CYS A 154 0.52 -7.32 15.20
N ILE A 155 0.76 -7.93 14.03
CA ILE A 155 -0.34 -8.33 13.15
C ILE A 155 -1.13 -9.51 13.71
N ILE A 156 -0.48 -10.45 14.41
CA ILE A 156 -1.16 -11.57 15.07
C ILE A 156 -2.05 -11.07 16.22
N ARG A 157 -1.55 -10.18 17.09
CA ARG A 157 -2.37 -9.56 18.15
C ARG A 157 -3.59 -8.86 17.57
N TRP A 158 -3.38 -8.08 16.51
CA TRP A 158 -4.47 -7.37 15.84
C TRP A 158 -5.46 -8.35 15.18
N TRP A 159 -4.98 -9.42 14.55
CA TRP A 159 -5.83 -10.45 13.95
C TRP A 159 -6.68 -11.19 15.00
N ASN A 160 -6.08 -11.57 16.12
CA ASN A 160 -6.80 -12.23 17.22
C ASN A 160 -7.89 -11.32 17.79
N TRP A 161 -7.59 -10.03 18.01
CA TRP A 161 -8.60 -9.05 18.43
C TRP A 161 -9.76 -8.94 17.44
N LEU A 162 -9.47 -8.92 16.13
CA LEU A 162 -10.49 -8.86 15.08
C LEU A 162 -11.42 -10.09 15.13
N GLN A 163 -10.87 -11.28 15.38
CA GLN A 163 -11.67 -12.49 15.51
C GLN A 163 -12.55 -12.48 16.76
N THR A 164 -12.02 -12.04 17.90
CA THR A 164 -12.82 -11.92 19.14
C THR A 164 -14.00 -10.96 18.97
N GLN A 165 -13.84 -9.86 18.22
CA GLN A 165 -14.95 -8.93 17.95
C GLN A 165 -16.06 -9.58 17.10
N LYS A 166 -15.69 -10.44 16.15
CA LYS A 166 -16.63 -11.15 15.29
C LYS A 166 -17.43 -12.20 16.06
N GLU A 167 -16.81 -12.85 17.04
CA GLU A 167 -17.47 -13.81 17.94
C GLU A 167 -18.39 -13.10 18.96
N ALA A 168 -18.03 -11.90 19.40
CA ALA A 168 -18.81 -11.12 20.37
C ALA A 168 -20.07 -10.45 19.79
N ASP A 169 -20.15 -10.26 18.46
CA ASP A 169 -21.29 -9.62 17.79
C ASP A 169 -21.90 -10.49 16.67
N PRO A 170 -22.61 -11.59 17.02
CA PRO A 170 -23.18 -12.53 16.04
C PRO A 170 -24.34 -11.95 15.22
N THR A 171 -24.81 -10.73 15.51
CA THR A 171 -26.06 -10.17 14.96
C THR A 171 -25.88 -9.40 13.65
N ASN A 172 -24.64 -9.12 13.23
CA ASN A 172 -24.35 -8.27 12.05
C ASN A 172 -24.04 -9.04 10.76
N SER A 173 -24.26 -10.36 10.69
CA SER A 173 -23.98 -11.20 9.51
C SER A 173 -25.03 -11.09 8.37
N SER A 174 -25.76 -9.98 8.29
CA SER A 174 -26.74 -9.71 7.23
C SER A 174 -26.55 -8.30 6.68
N GLY A 175 -25.53 -8.10 5.85
CA GLY A 175 -25.23 -6.75 5.35
C GLY A 175 -24.25 -6.64 4.20
N ALA A 176 -24.17 -7.62 3.29
CA ALA A 176 -23.44 -7.45 2.02
C ALA A 176 -23.92 -8.42 0.92
N THR A 177 -25.23 -8.52 0.67
CA THR A 177 -25.73 -9.18 -0.55
C THR A 177 -25.66 -8.22 -1.73
N MET A 178 -24.57 -8.25 -2.47
CA MET A 178 -24.59 -7.89 -3.89
C MET A 178 -25.47 -8.92 -4.61
N HIS A 179 -26.58 -8.45 -5.17
CA HIS A 179 -27.52 -9.25 -5.96
C HIS A 179 -26.81 -10.16 -6.99
N PRO A 180 -27.00 -11.50 -6.94
CA PRO A 180 -26.84 -12.33 -8.11
C PRO A 180 -28.19 -12.40 -8.84
N SER A 181 -28.20 -12.00 -10.09
CA SER A 181 -29.30 -12.27 -11.02
C SER A 181 -29.67 -13.75 -10.95
N LYS A 182 -30.95 -14.04 -10.71
CA LYS A 182 -31.51 -15.39 -10.72
C LYS A 182 -31.21 -16.05 -12.07
N ASP A 183 -30.44 -17.13 -12.05
CA ASP A 183 -30.72 -18.26 -12.93
C ASP A 183 -30.62 -19.57 -12.14
N MET A 184 -31.63 -20.39 -12.32
CA MET A 184 -31.95 -21.58 -11.52
C MET A 184 -31.11 -22.76 -12.01
N GLY A 185 -30.27 -23.31 -11.13
CA GLY A 185 -29.45 -24.49 -11.44
C GLY A 185 -28.90 -25.15 -10.19
N ASN A 186 -29.80 -25.73 -9.40
CA ASN A 186 -29.62 -26.76 -8.38
C ASN A 186 -28.18 -27.26 -8.14
N GLN A 187 -27.54 -26.82 -7.04
CA GLN A 187 -26.49 -27.56 -6.32
C GLN A 187 -26.34 -26.96 -4.91
N GLN A 188 -26.99 -27.61 -3.96
CA GLN A 188 -27.03 -27.24 -2.55
C GLN A 188 -25.90 -27.94 -1.80
N GLY A 189 -25.08 -27.15 -1.09
CA GLY A 189 -24.25 -27.64 0.01
C GLY A 189 -22.74 -27.64 -0.21
N MET A 190 -22.10 -26.46 -0.34
CA MET A 190 -20.68 -26.25 0.06
C MET A 190 -20.24 -24.76 -0.05
N ARG A 191 -21.07 -23.79 0.35
CA ARG A 191 -20.75 -22.35 0.15
C ARG A 191 -20.83 -21.47 1.40
N GLY A 192 -20.99 -22.07 2.59
CA GLY A 192 -21.22 -21.35 3.85
C GLY A 192 -19.99 -21.18 4.77
N THR A 193 -18.84 -21.77 4.45
CA THR A 193 -17.73 -21.91 5.43
C THR A 193 -16.46 -21.11 5.08
N ILE A 194 -16.45 -20.32 4.00
CA ILE A 194 -15.23 -19.64 3.50
C ILE A 194 -15.21 -18.12 3.80
N GLU A 195 -16.36 -17.53 4.15
CA GLU A 195 -16.46 -16.09 4.44
C GLU A 195 -15.99 -15.73 5.87
N GLU A 196 -15.69 -16.72 6.70
CA GLU A 196 -15.37 -16.52 8.11
C GLU A 196 -13.93 -16.07 8.37
N SER A 197 -13.01 -16.24 7.41
CA SER A 197 -11.57 -16.09 7.62
C SER A 197 -10.93 -14.95 6.80
N MET A 198 -11.63 -13.84 6.59
CA MET A 198 -11.12 -12.67 5.85
C MET A 198 -11.03 -11.45 6.78
N GLY A 199 -10.01 -10.61 6.57
CA GLY A 199 -9.91 -9.30 7.22
C GLY A 199 -9.39 -8.24 6.26
N ASN A 200 -9.27 -7.01 6.75
CA ASN A 200 -8.87 -5.87 5.95
C ASN A 200 -7.52 -5.34 6.43
N CYS A 201 -6.58 -5.12 5.51
CA CYS A 201 -5.28 -4.56 5.85
C CYS A 201 -5.43 -3.25 6.65
N PRO A 202 -4.77 -3.08 7.81
CA PRO A 202 -4.84 -1.85 8.61
C PRO A 202 -4.38 -0.59 7.85
N VAL A 203 -3.53 -0.76 6.83
CA VAL A 203 -2.96 0.34 6.06
C VAL A 203 -3.85 0.73 4.88
N CYS A 204 -4.16 -0.20 3.98
CA CYS A 204 -4.86 0.10 2.73
C CYS A 204 -6.27 -0.47 2.63
N ARG A 205 -6.76 -1.14 3.68
CA ARG A 205 -8.08 -1.77 3.76
C ARG A 205 -8.36 -2.85 2.72
N LYS A 206 -7.36 -3.24 1.92
CA LYS A 206 -7.48 -4.37 0.99
C LYS A 206 -7.81 -5.63 1.78
N VAL A 207 -8.76 -6.41 1.26
CA VAL A 207 -9.15 -7.67 1.88
C VAL A 207 -8.02 -8.69 1.71
N PHE A 208 -7.73 -9.41 2.80
CA PHE A 208 -6.76 -10.49 2.85
C PHE A 208 -7.39 -11.71 3.53
N HIS A 209 -6.82 -12.89 3.29
CA HIS A 209 -7.32 -14.15 3.86
C HIS A 209 -6.49 -14.56 5.08
N ALA A 210 -7.05 -15.37 5.98
CA ALA A 210 -6.31 -15.94 7.11
C ALA A 210 -5.01 -16.65 6.70
N LYS A 211 -4.99 -17.26 5.50
CA LYS A 211 -3.81 -17.83 4.86
C LYS A 211 -2.63 -16.86 4.72
N ASP A 212 -2.91 -15.57 4.57
CA ASP A 212 -1.88 -14.52 4.53
C ASP A 212 -1.16 -14.39 5.89
N ILE A 213 -1.72 -14.88 6.99
CA ILE A 213 -1.13 -14.82 8.34
C ILE A 213 -0.71 -16.21 8.84
N GLU A 214 -1.30 -17.29 8.31
CA GLU A 214 -0.99 -18.69 8.70
C GLU A 214 0.52 -18.99 8.72
N HIS A 215 1.26 -18.49 7.74
CA HIS A 215 2.71 -18.72 7.64
C HIS A 215 3.53 -18.13 8.79
N VAL A 216 2.95 -17.28 9.64
CA VAL A 216 3.59 -16.73 10.85
C VAL A 216 2.89 -17.10 12.15
N LEU A 217 1.72 -17.74 12.12
CA LEU A 217 1.02 -18.18 13.34
C LEU A 217 1.89 -19.17 14.13
N ASP A 218 2.53 -20.12 13.44
CA ASP A 218 3.41 -21.12 14.06
C ASP A 218 4.67 -20.48 14.68
N LEU A 219 5.16 -19.37 14.10
CA LEU A 219 6.33 -18.67 14.63
C LEU A 219 6.07 -18.05 16.01
N VAL A 220 4.86 -17.53 16.24
CA VAL A 220 4.49 -16.95 17.55
C VAL A 220 4.16 -18.04 18.58
N GLY A 221 3.62 -19.20 18.15
CA GLY A 221 3.46 -20.36 19.02
C GLY A 221 4.78 -20.86 19.61
N ILE A 222 5.86 -20.79 18.81
CA ILE A 222 7.23 -21.13 19.24
C ILE A 222 7.86 -19.97 20.04
N HIS A 223 7.63 -18.71 19.64
CA HIS A 223 8.19 -17.56 20.33
C HIS A 223 7.60 -17.39 21.74
N SER A 224 6.33 -17.73 21.97
CA SER A 224 5.71 -17.76 23.30
C SER A 224 6.39 -18.74 24.26
N GLN A 225 7.07 -19.76 23.73
CA GLN A 225 7.81 -20.77 24.51
C GLN A 225 9.31 -20.48 24.59
N LEU A 226 9.90 -19.81 23.57
CA LEU A 226 11.33 -19.47 23.53
C LEU A 226 11.66 -18.09 24.13
N SER A 227 10.71 -17.14 24.15
CA SER A 227 10.88 -15.85 24.83
C SER A 227 10.98 -16.00 26.36
N PHE A 228 10.65 -17.16 26.92
CA PHE A 228 10.82 -17.46 28.33
C PHE A 228 12.25 -17.85 28.71
N SER A 229 13.17 -18.05 27.75
CA SER A 229 14.48 -18.66 28.04
C SER A 229 15.72 -17.95 27.47
N GLY A 230 15.64 -16.75 26.89
CA GLY A 230 16.84 -16.20 26.25
C GLY A 230 16.92 -14.72 25.90
N THR A 231 15.94 -13.89 26.22
CA THR A 231 16.09 -12.44 26.16
C THR A 231 15.17 -11.88 27.23
N GLU A 232 15.72 -11.09 28.13
CA GLU A 232 14.95 -10.24 29.03
C GLU A 232 14.02 -9.44 28.12
N VAL A 233 12.75 -9.86 28.01
CA VAL A 233 11.67 -8.96 27.64
C VAL A 233 11.86 -7.78 28.56
N ASP A 234 12.13 -6.61 27.98
CA ASP A 234 12.39 -5.41 28.73
C ASP A 234 11.25 -5.28 29.74
N ASP A 235 11.56 -5.58 31.00
CA ASP A 235 10.62 -5.69 32.12
C ASP A 235 9.86 -4.36 32.28
N ASP A 236 10.38 -3.30 31.63
CA ASP A 236 9.81 -1.99 31.47
C ASP A 236 8.59 -1.92 30.55
N ASP A 237 8.42 -2.69 29.47
CA ASP A 237 7.28 -2.54 28.54
C ASP A 237 5.97 -3.13 29.12
N GLU A 238 6.04 -4.32 29.71
CA GLU A 238 4.88 -4.95 30.38
C GLU A 238 4.50 -4.15 31.64
N LYS A 239 5.51 -3.63 32.35
CA LYS A 239 5.35 -2.73 33.50
C LYS A 239 4.87 -1.33 33.10
N LEU A 240 5.16 -0.84 31.89
CA LEU A 240 4.64 0.42 31.36
C LEU A 240 3.17 0.27 31.00
N LEU A 241 2.75 -0.84 30.39
CA LEU A 241 1.34 -1.13 30.12
C LEU A 241 0.50 -1.32 31.40
N GLN A 242 1.13 -1.83 32.47
CA GLN A 242 0.52 -2.02 33.78
C GLN A 242 0.78 -0.86 34.75
N SER A 243 1.49 0.18 34.32
CA SER A 243 1.86 1.31 35.17
C SER A 243 0.65 2.11 35.62
N ASP A 244 0.74 2.70 36.81
CA ASP A 244 -0.29 3.61 37.32
C ASP A 244 -0.54 4.78 36.35
N SER A 245 0.49 5.26 35.65
CA SER A 245 0.34 6.34 34.67
C SER A 245 -0.48 5.91 33.44
N GLU A 246 -0.26 4.70 32.92
CA GLU A 246 -1.05 4.14 31.81
C GLU A 246 -2.48 3.81 32.24
N SER A 247 -2.67 3.27 33.43
CA SER A 247 -3.99 3.06 34.04
C SER A 247 -4.77 4.37 34.19
N ILE A 248 -4.13 5.42 34.72
CA ILE A 248 -4.72 6.77 34.83
C ILE A 248 -5.03 7.33 33.44
N ARG A 249 -4.15 7.15 32.44
CA ARG A 249 -4.40 7.60 31.07
C ARG A 249 -5.63 6.90 30.48
N ARG A 250 -5.79 5.58 30.69
CA ARG A 250 -6.95 4.80 30.26
C ARG A 250 -8.24 5.27 30.95
N GLN A 251 -8.21 5.47 32.26
CA GLN A 251 -9.37 5.97 33.02
C GLN A 251 -9.78 7.38 32.56
N LYS A 252 -8.81 8.28 32.32
CA LYS A 252 -9.07 9.61 31.76
C LYS A 252 -9.71 9.52 30.38
N PHE A 253 -9.17 8.66 29.52
CA PHE A 253 -9.73 8.44 28.19
C PHE A 253 -11.16 7.89 28.26
N GLU A 254 -11.41 6.90 29.11
CA GLU A 254 -12.76 6.33 29.31
C GLU A 254 -13.76 7.35 29.85
N ALA A 255 -13.34 8.19 30.80
CA ALA A 255 -14.17 9.26 31.33
C ALA A 255 -14.53 10.31 30.26
N ILE A 256 -13.57 10.69 29.42
CA ILE A 256 -13.80 11.59 28.27
C ILE A 256 -14.74 10.94 27.26
N LEU A 257 -14.58 9.64 26.99
CA LEU A 257 -15.43 8.90 26.07
C LEU A 257 -16.89 8.86 26.56
N LYS A 258 -17.11 8.54 27.84
CA LYS A 258 -18.46 8.58 28.46
C LYS A 258 -19.08 9.97 28.38
N LEU A 259 -18.28 11.02 28.67
CA LEU A 259 -18.73 12.40 28.56
C LEU A 259 -19.11 12.77 27.12
N GLN A 260 -18.41 12.23 26.11
CA GLN A 260 -18.79 12.41 24.71
C GLN A 260 -20.08 11.68 24.37
N GLU A 261 -20.26 10.43 24.83
CA GLU A 261 -21.48 9.66 24.64
C GLU A 261 -22.71 10.35 25.24
N GLU A 262 -22.56 10.95 26.43
CA GLU A 262 -23.61 11.75 27.10
C GLU A 262 -23.93 13.05 26.33
N ASN A 263 -22.94 13.67 25.68
CA ASN A 263 -23.07 14.95 24.96
C ASN A 263 -23.29 14.79 23.45
N SER A 264 -24.23 13.93 23.06
CA SER A 264 -24.63 13.70 21.66
C SER A 264 -23.57 13.04 20.76
N ALA A 265 -22.60 12.34 21.36
CA ALA A 265 -21.65 11.41 20.73
C ALA A 265 -21.05 11.87 19.40
N LEU A 266 -19.90 12.56 19.45
CA LEU A 266 -19.16 12.97 18.24
C LEU A 266 -18.51 11.80 17.49
N ILE A 267 -18.15 10.72 18.22
CA ILE A 267 -17.49 9.52 17.71
C ILE A 267 -18.33 8.32 18.14
N GLU A 268 -19.20 7.84 17.26
CA GLU A 268 -20.00 6.64 17.52
C GLU A 268 -19.35 5.39 16.90
N PRO A 269 -19.40 4.22 17.57
CA PRO A 269 -19.25 2.94 16.90
C PRO A 269 -20.25 2.89 15.74
N LYS A 270 -19.81 2.41 14.57
CA LYS A 270 -20.59 2.46 13.33
C LYS A 270 -21.98 1.81 13.52
N LYS A 271 -23.01 2.61 13.79
CA LYS A 271 -24.40 2.17 13.66
C LYS A 271 -24.66 1.95 12.19
N ASN A 272 -25.04 0.74 11.79
CA ASN A 272 -25.52 0.46 10.44
C ASN A 272 -26.88 1.15 10.26
N GLU A 273 -26.88 2.46 10.03
CA GLU A 273 -28.08 3.17 9.60
C GLU A 273 -28.41 2.71 8.17
N VAL A 274 -29.48 1.93 8.04
CA VAL A 274 -30.06 1.55 6.74
C VAL A 274 -30.72 2.79 6.16
N LEU A 275 -29.96 3.58 5.39
CA LEU A 275 -30.51 4.69 4.62
C LEU A 275 -31.37 4.13 3.49
N LEU A 276 -32.69 4.14 3.68
CA LEU A 276 -33.64 3.86 2.61
C LEU A 276 -33.66 5.04 1.62
N PRO A 277 -33.78 4.78 0.29
CA PRO A 277 -33.90 5.84 -0.70
C PRO A 277 -35.06 6.81 -0.36
N GLY A 278 -34.73 8.09 -0.15
CA GLY A 278 -35.70 9.15 0.18
C GLY A 278 -35.57 9.78 1.57
N MET A 279 -34.67 9.29 2.43
CA MET A 279 -34.39 9.91 3.72
C MET A 279 -33.37 11.05 3.59
N PHE A 280 -33.74 12.27 4.00
CA PHE A 280 -32.82 13.38 4.15
C PHE A 280 -32.39 13.47 5.62
N LEU A 281 -31.09 13.63 5.87
CA LEU A 281 -30.57 13.89 7.22
C LEU A 281 -31.19 15.19 7.76
N PRO A 282 -31.74 15.21 8.98
CA PRO A 282 -32.19 16.44 9.60
C PRO A 282 -31.03 17.41 9.72
N ARG A 283 -31.23 18.64 9.22
CA ARG A 283 -30.26 19.73 9.38
C ARG A 283 -30.27 20.17 10.84
N SER A 284 -29.18 19.95 11.55
CA SER A 284 -28.99 20.45 12.92
C SER A 284 -29.17 21.97 12.95
N THR A 285 -30.22 22.45 13.61
CA THR A 285 -30.40 23.88 13.90
C THR A 285 -29.45 24.28 15.03
N PRO A 286 -28.70 25.39 14.90
CA PRO A 286 -27.89 25.88 16.01
C PRO A 286 -28.80 26.37 17.13
N THR A 287 -28.65 25.77 18.31
CA THR A 287 -29.33 26.17 19.54
C THR A 287 -28.84 27.56 19.95
N THR A 288 -29.77 28.52 19.95
CA THR A 288 -29.59 29.86 20.52
C THR A 288 -29.43 29.72 22.04
N VAL A 289 -28.23 29.98 22.56
CA VAL A 289 -28.02 30.23 23.99
C VAL A 289 -28.57 31.61 24.32
N SER A 290 -29.51 31.66 25.27
CA SER A 290 -30.10 32.89 25.78
C SER A 290 -29.35 33.29 27.03
N ASP A 291 -28.49 34.31 26.92
CA ASP A 291 -27.83 34.96 28.06
C ASP A 291 -28.81 35.82 28.86
N LYS A 292 -28.81 35.61 30.19
CA LYS A 292 -29.23 36.58 31.20
C LYS A 292 -28.37 36.39 32.44
N ASP A 293 -27.41 37.27 32.70
CA ASP A 293 -27.61 38.30 33.72
C ASP A 293 -26.56 39.43 33.64
N THR A 294 -27.00 40.63 34.02
CA THR A 294 -26.28 41.92 33.96
C THR A 294 -25.65 42.18 35.35
N THR A 295 -24.44 42.74 35.52
CA THR A 295 -24.12 44.18 35.74
C THR A 295 -22.72 44.16 36.40
N THR A 296 -21.68 44.89 35.97
CA THR A 296 -21.44 46.30 36.33
C THR A 296 -20.53 47.03 35.34
N VAL A 297 -20.91 48.28 35.11
CA VAL A 297 -20.37 49.34 34.24
C VAL A 297 -19.08 49.94 34.81
N GLN A 298 -18.12 50.27 33.93
CA GLN A 298 -17.40 51.55 34.01
C GLN A 298 -16.86 51.94 32.61
N GLU A 299 -17.56 52.89 31.97
CA GLU A 299 -17.11 53.64 30.81
C GLU A 299 -16.11 54.73 31.23
N HIS A 300 -15.10 54.98 30.38
CA HIS A 300 -14.66 56.36 30.18
C HIS A 300 -14.08 56.59 28.78
N ARG A 301 -14.92 57.24 27.94
CA ARG A 301 -14.66 58.27 26.92
C ARG A 301 -13.47 58.15 25.94
N ASP A 302 -13.87 58.02 24.68
CA ASP A 302 -13.25 58.58 23.46
C ASP A 302 -13.26 60.14 23.48
N PRO A 303 -12.45 60.89 22.69
CA PRO A 303 -12.70 60.98 21.24
C PRO A 303 -11.50 61.23 20.27
N THR A 304 -11.69 60.69 19.06
CA THR A 304 -11.42 61.18 17.68
C THR A 304 -10.71 62.55 17.48
N VAL A 305 -9.73 62.62 16.55
CA VAL A 305 -9.56 63.62 15.44
C VAL A 305 -8.43 63.19 14.47
N ASN A 306 -8.74 63.12 13.16
CA ASN A 306 -7.85 62.98 11.98
C ASN A 306 -7.37 64.39 11.48
N PRO A 307 -6.67 64.59 10.34
CA PRO A 307 -5.61 63.87 9.62
C PRO A 307 -4.39 64.81 9.28
N GLU A 308 -3.50 64.37 8.38
CA GLU A 308 -2.72 65.18 7.39
C GLU A 308 -1.17 65.21 7.45
N THR A 309 -0.60 64.47 6.48
CA THR A 309 0.50 64.81 5.53
C THR A 309 1.89 65.26 6.04
N ASN A 310 2.92 64.42 5.78
CA ASN A 310 3.81 64.60 4.63
C ASN A 310 4.99 63.58 4.60
N SER A 311 5.13 62.95 3.43
CA SER A 311 6.36 62.58 2.70
C SER A 311 7.60 62.08 3.44
N SER A 312 8.04 60.85 3.13
CA SER A 312 9.16 60.57 2.19
C SER A 312 9.70 59.13 2.34
N GLY A 313 9.76 58.40 1.21
CA GLY A 313 10.93 57.58 0.89
C GLY A 313 10.89 56.05 1.03
N SER A 314 10.86 55.38 -0.14
CA SER A 314 11.44 54.06 -0.46
C SER A 314 10.60 52.80 -0.14
N SER A 315 9.92 52.19 -1.13
CA SER A 315 10.40 51.15 -2.09
C SER A 315 10.61 49.79 -1.39
N ASN A 316 9.96 48.65 -1.67
CA ASN A 316 9.21 48.14 -2.82
C ASN A 316 8.11 47.16 -2.34
N ARG A 317 7.07 46.99 -3.15
CA ARG A 317 5.93 46.06 -2.97
C ARG A 317 5.89 45.12 -4.22
N PRO A 318 4.89 44.22 -4.39
CA PRO A 318 4.92 42.79 -4.04
C PRO A 318 4.78 41.89 -5.29
N SER A 319 4.67 40.57 -5.11
CA SER A 319 3.93 39.73 -6.07
C SER A 319 3.13 38.63 -5.37
N THR A 320 1.83 38.73 -5.60
CA THR A 320 0.73 37.86 -5.22
C THR A 320 0.70 36.63 -6.12
N SER A 321 0.44 35.46 -5.54
CA SER A 321 0.20 34.21 -6.26
C SER A 321 -1.17 34.23 -6.95
N GLU A 322 -1.17 34.06 -8.28
CA GLU A 322 -2.38 33.83 -9.06
C GLU A 322 -2.85 32.38 -8.89
N HIS A 323 -4.06 32.22 -8.35
CA HIS A 323 -4.88 31.03 -8.52
C HIS A 323 -5.39 30.98 -9.97
N ARG A 324 -5.11 29.88 -10.69
CA ARG A 324 -5.83 29.55 -11.93
C ARG A 324 -6.57 28.22 -11.81
N ASN A 325 -7.88 28.34 -11.98
CA ASN A 325 -8.85 27.27 -12.14
C ASN A 325 -8.53 26.39 -13.36
N SER A 326 -8.70 25.07 -13.23
CA SER A 326 -8.88 24.17 -14.37
C SER A 326 -10.27 23.54 -14.32
N GLY A 327 -11.10 23.90 -15.29
CA GLY A 327 -12.41 23.32 -15.55
C GLY A 327 -12.33 22.24 -16.63
N MET A 328 -13.03 21.14 -16.37
CA MET A 328 -13.78 20.27 -17.29
C MET A 328 -13.18 19.89 -18.67
N ARG A 329 -12.92 18.58 -18.82
CA ARG A 329 -13.27 17.72 -19.98
C ARG A 329 -12.84 16.29 -19.64
N LYS A 330 -13.48 15.19 -20.04
CA LYS A 330 -14.78 14.82 -20.57
C LYS A 330 -14.72 13.29 -20.63
N HIS A 331 -15.74 12.59 -20.15
CA HIS A 331 -15.94 11.17 -20.41
C HIS A 331 -15.92 10.89 -21.93
N ARG A 332 -15.23 9.83 -22.35
CA ARG A 332 -15.46 9.22 -23.67
C ARG A 332 -16.05 7.82 -23.53
N VAL A 333 -17.20 7.73 -24.15
CA VAL A 333 -18.14 6.63 -24.37
C VAL A 333 -17.48 5.33 -24.84
N ARG A 334 -17.84 4.25 -24.14
CA ARG A 334 -17.75 2.85 -24.57
C ARG A 334 -18.79 2.61 -25.66
N ASN A 335 -18.37 2.17 -26.85
CA ASN A 335 -19.28 1.68 -27.89
C ASN A 335 -18.99 0.23 -28.28
N SER A 336 -20.06 -0.41 -28.74
CA SER A 336 -20.36 -1.83 -28.75
C SER A 336 -19.91 -2.63 -29.97
N ARG A 337 -19.66 -3.93 -29.74
CA ARG A 337 -19.98 -5.14 -30.56
C ARG A 337 -19.77 -5.10 -32.09
N LYS A 338 -18.96 -6.04 -32.60
CA LYS A 338 -19.28 -7.07 -33.63
C LYS A 338 -18.04 -7.96 -33.89
N GLN A 339 -18.10 -9.25 -33.56
CA GLN A 339 -18.38 -10.42 -34.41
C GLN A 339 -17.14 -11.13 -34.99
N VAL A 340 -16.83 -12.27 -34.36
CA VAL A 340 -16.39 -13.58 -34.89
C VAL A 340 -16.11 -13.66 -36.39
N LYS A 341 -14.87 -14.07 -36.73
CA LYS A 341 -14.58 -14.95 -37.88
C LYS A 341 -13.49 -15.96 -37.53
N GLN A 342 -13.89 -17.21 -37.35
CA GLN A 342 -13.03 -18.40 -37.43
C GLN A 342 -12.46 -18.52 -38.85
N TRP A 343 -11.21 -18.97 -38.98
CA TRP A 343 -10.67 -19.48 -40.23
C TRP A 343 -10.36 -20.97 -40.09
N ILE A 344 -10.90 -21.72 -41.05
CA ILE A 344 -10.88 -23.17 -41.19
C ILE A 344 -9.52 -23.61 -41.77
N LYS A 345 -9.00 -24.71 -41.22
CA LYS A 345 -7.80 -25.42 -41.66
C LYS A 345 -8.08 -26.14 -42.99
N LYS A 346 -7.23 -25.95 -43.99
CA LYS A 346 -7.30 -26.64 -45.29
C LYS A 346 -6.29 -27.79 -45.27
N ASP A 347 -6.78 -29.02 -45.15
CA ASP A 347 -5.98 -30.22 -45.33
C ASP A 347 -5.76 -30.47 -46.83
N ASN A 348 -4.49 -30.55 -47.24
CA ASN A 348 -4.11 -31.08 -48.54
C ASN A 348 -3.87 -32.58 -48.38
N GLY A 349 -4.81 -33.39 -48.88
CA GLY A 349 -4.62 -34.82 -49.07
C GLY A 349 -3.70 -35.06 -50.28
N THR A 350 -2.55 -35.66 -50.02
CA THR A 350 -1.67 -36.24 -51.02
C THR A 350 -2.28 -37.57 -51.47
N ALA A 351 -2.52 -37.71 -52.77
CA ALA A 351 -2.76 -39.01 -53.38
C ALA A 351 -1.43 -39.76 -53.48
N ASN A 352 -1.39 -40.96 -52.91
CA ASN A 352 -0.77 -42.15 -53.46
C ASN A 352 -1.36 -43.39 -52.77
#